data_AF-A0A6H1WAB5-F1
#
_entry.id   AF-A0A6H1WAB5-F1
#
_cell.length_a   1.000
_cell.length_b   1.000
_cell.length_c   1.000
_cell.angle_alpha   90.00
_cell.angle_beta   90.00
_cell.angle_gamma   90.00
#
_symmetry.space_group_name_H-M   'P 1'
#
loop_
_entity.id
_entity.type
_entity.pdbx_description
1 polymer ?
#
loop_
_entity_poly.entity_id
_entity_poly.type
_entity_poly.pdbx_seq_one_letter_code
_entity_poly.pdbx_strand_id
1 'polypeptide(L)'
;MALGATMTACASATASGAACDQSQKRNMGVVAGSTANAPVTNLPASAVDQLKAVGASNGSVTVVVPSGTPQVMGTTVIGSTAQDAVVCQNDQRTKLTQITSYINGLASASPEVDFLASIDQAARNLGSHPMGVLVIGSGLQTTDPLNFSTSGVLYADPAQVVSDLTSRGLLPTDLKGVTVYWSGMGDVAGAQTPLTIPARSNLTAIWTAIVKAAGGTLSLLPEPASGAARSGLPAVSAVPVEAVQTKTDWTKPIVIRNSDLLFTKDTATFSDQAKAQSVLGELVPSIEQNGQPITVTGTASKDQATDNTADTALSLKRADAVKAALVKLGVSPSMLTTAGVGYDWCGWKSETDAAGKYSDALAEQNRSVILTSAGVSLCS
;
A
#
# COMPACT_ATOMS: atom_id res chain seq x y z
N MET A 1 -65.78 24.58 -47.88
CA MET A 1 -65.01 23.63 -47.06
C MET A 1 -63.58 24.13 -46.99
N ALA A 2 -63.17 24.69 -45.85
CA ALA A 2 -61.83 25.19 -45.62
C ALA A 2 -61.10 24.19 -44.72
N LEU A 3 -60.02 23.59 -45.21
CA LEU A 3 -59.11 22.79 -44.39
C LEU A 3 -58.11 23.74 -43.73
N GLY A 4 -58.29 23.97 -42.42
CA GLY A 4 -57.33 24.70 -41.59
C GLY A 4 -56.17 23.80 -41.20
N ALA A 5 -54.96 24.19 -41.59
CA ALA A 5 -53.73 23.59 -41.11
C ALA A 5 -53.49 24.04 -39.66
N THR A 6 -53.50 23.10 -38.72
CA THR A 6 -53.06 23.32 -37.34
C THR A 6 -51.54 23.30 -37.29
N MET A 7 -50.91 24.48 -37.18
CA MET A 7 -49.51 24.58 -36.80
C MET A 7 -49.38 24.32 -35.29
N THR A 8 -48.75 23.21 -34.94
CA THR A 8 -48.37 22.89 -33.57
C THR A 8 -47.27 23.85 -33.14
N ALA A 9 -47.58 24.78 -32.24
CA ALA A 9 -46.61 25.70 -31.68
C ALA A 9 -45.54 24.92 -30.91
N CYS A 10 -44.27 25.05 -31.33
CA CYS A 10 -43.13 24.68 -30.50
C CYS A 10 -43.16 25.56 -29.25
N ALA A 11 -43.44 24.97 -28.09
CA ALA A 11 -43.22 25.62 -26.81
C ALA A 11 -41.71 25.82 -26.65
N SER A 12 -41.25 27.05 -26.85
CA SER A 12 -39.91 27.48 -26.48
C SER A 12 -39.74 27.22 -24.98
N ALA A 13 -38.93 26.23 -24.63
CA ALA A 13 -38.45 26.06 -23.27
C ALA A 13 -37.61 27.29 -22.92
N THR A 14 -38.22 28.26 -22.22
CA THR A 14 -37.48 29.37 -21.63
C THR A 14 -36.57 28.79 -20.56
N ALA A 15 -35.30 28.62 -20.88
CA ALA A 15 -34.26 28.30 -19.93
C ALA A 15 -34.16 29.47 -18.92
N SER A 16 -34.83 29.33 -17.77
CA SER A 16 -34.61 30.18 -16.62
C SER A 16 -33.25 29.82 -16.01
N GLY A 17 -32.18 30.36 -16.60
CA GLY A 17 -30.82 30.26 -16.09
C GLY A 17 -30.23 31.66 -15.91
N ALA A 18 -29.51 31.88 -14.82
CA ALA A 18 -28.66 33.06 -14.71
C ALA A 18 -27.48 32.95 -15.68
N ALA A 19 -27.04 34.09 -16.22
CA ALA A 19 -25.79 34.19 -16.99
C ALA A 19 -24.60 33.72 -16.14
N CYS A 20 -23.48 33.40 -16.79
CA CYS A 20 -22.25 32.99 -16.09
C CYS A 20 -21.82 34.06 -15.10
N ASP A 21 -21.67 33.69 -13.82
CA ASP A 21 -21.16 34.58 -12.79
C ASP A 21 -19.70 34.97 -13.09
N GLN A 22 -19.50 36.24 -13.46
CA GLN A 22 -18.18 36.80 -13.75
C GLN A 22 -17.51 37.41 -12.51
N SER A 23 -18.24 37.52 -11.39
CA SER A 23 -17.86 38.36 -10.26
C SER A 23 -16.84 37.71 -9.32
N GLN A 24 -16.74 36.37 -9.31
CA GLN A 24 -15.91 35.62 -8.37
C GLN A 24 -15.08 34.54 -9.07
N LYS A 25 -14.01 34.97 -9.76
CA LYS A 25 -13.05 34.06 -10.42
C LYS A 25 -12.26 33.27 -9.39
N ARG A 26 -12.40 31.93 -9.39
CA ARG A 26 -11.66 31.04 -8.50
C ARG A 26 -10.83 30.02 -9.25
N ASN A 27 -9.52 30.07 -9.10
CA ASN A 27 -8.60 29.27 -9.91
C ASN A 27 -8.22 27.96 -9.22
N MET A 28 -7.82 26.96 -10.01
CA MET A 28 -7.34 25.67 -9.51
C MET A 28 -6.01 25.30 -10.15
N GLY A 29 -5.07 24.85 -9.33
CA GLY A 29 -3.88 24.16 -9.79
C GLY A 29 -4.19 22.67 -9.96
N VAL A 30 -3.69 22.04 -11.01
CA VAL A 30 -3.87 20.60 -11.25
C VAL A 30 -2.50 19.96 -11.41
N VAL A 31 -2.17 19.00 -10.55
CA VAL A 31 -0.98 18.17 -10.65
C VAL A 31 -1.40 16.83 -11.24
N ALA A 32 -1.09 16.56 -12.50
CA ALA A 32 -1.52 15.36 -13.19
C ALA A 32 -0.67 15.06 -14.42
N GLY A 33 -0.51 13.77 -14.72
CA GLY A 33 0.16 13.26 -15.90
C GLY A 33 0.65 11.84 -15.67
N SER A 34 0.57 11.00 -16.69
CA SER A 34 0.96 9.59 -16.57
C SER A 34 2.46 9.51 -16.32
N THR A 35 2.86 8.82 -15.26
CA THR A 35 4.26 8.49 -14.95
C THR A 35 4.45 6.98 -14.98
N ALA A 36 5.69 6.50 -15.05
CA ALA A 36 5.94 5.10 -14.74
C ALA A 36 5.48 4.82 -13.28
N ASN A 37 5.24 3.54 -12.99
CA ASN A 37 4.89 3.05 -11.65
C ASN A 37 3.53 3.49 -11.07
N ALA A 38 2.69 4.19 -11.84
CA ALA A 38 1.32 4.54 -11.49
C ALA A 38 0.34 4.15 -12.60
N PRO A 39 -0.96 3.93 -12.31
CA PRO A 39 -1.97 3.74 -13.35
C PRO A 39 -2.01 4.94 -14.32
N VAL A 40 -2.44 4.70 -15.57
CA VAL A 40 -2.68 5.79 -16.53
C VAL A 40 -3.55 6.87 -15.90
N THR A 41 -3.16 8.14 -16.06
CA THR A 41 -3.92 9.28 -15.55
C THR A 41 -5.33 9.28 -16.14
N ASN A 42 -6.32 9.20 -15.26
CA ASN A 42 -7.71 9.34 -15.60
C ASN A 42 -8.42 10.10 -14.47
N LEU A 43 -9.08 11.20 -14.79
CA LEU A 43 -9.82 11.97 -13.79
C LEU A 43 -11.07 11.20 -13.35
N PRO A 44 -11.24 10.90 -12.05
CA PRO A 44 -12.50 10.36 -11.54
C PRO A 44 -13.59 11.43 -11.53
N ALA A 45 -14.85 10.99 -11.32
CA ALA A 45 -16.01 11.88 -11.30
C ALA A 45 -15.86 13.00 -10.27
N SER A 46 -15.40 12.67 -9.05
CA SER A 46 -15.16 13.67 -8.00
C SER A 46 -14.12 14.74 -8.37
N ALA A 47 -13.10 14.37 -9.16
CA ALA A 47 -12.10 15.31 -9.67
C ALA A 47 -12.68 16.21 -10.78
N VAL A 48 -13.49 15.62 -11.67
CA VAL A 48 -14.22 16.39 -12.70
C VAL A 48 -15.20 17.38 -12.06
N ASP A 49 -15.83 17.03 -10.94
CA ASP A 49 -16.70 17.95 -10.20
C ASP A 49 -15.94 19.16 -9.64
N GLN A 50 -14.68 18.98 -9.19
CA GLN A 50 -13.82 20.11 -8.79
C GLN A 50 -13.54 21.05 -9.97
N LEU A 51 -13.22 20.51 -11.15
CA LEU A 51 -13.02 21.32 -12.36
C LEU A 51 -14.32 21.99 -12.82
N LYS A 52 -15.45 21.32 -12.69
CA LYS A 52 -16.76 21.91 -12.97
C LYS A 52 -17.05 23.12 -12.08
N ALA A 53 -16.71 23.05 -10.79
CA ALA A 53 -16.85 24.16 -9.86
C ALA A 53 -15.98 25.37 -10.25
N VAL A 54 -14.75 25.13 -10.73
CA VAL A 54 -13.88 26.19 -11.28
C VAL A 54 -14.54 26.87 -12.48
N GLY A 55 -15.08 26.09 -13.42
CA GLY A 55 -15.81 26.62 -14.58
C GLY A 55 -17.01 27.46 -14.18
N ALA A 56 -17.79 27.00 -13.19
CA ALA A 56 -18.94 27.74 -12.64
C ALA A 56 -18.54 29.08 -12.00
N SER A 57 -17.34 29.16 -11.41
CA SER A 57 -16.76 30.40 -10.88
C SER A 57 -16.08 31.27 -11.94
N ASN A 58 -16.12 30.88 -13.21
CA ASN A 58 -15.40 31.54 -14.30
C ASN A 58 -13.86 31.61 -14.10
N GLY A 59 -13.31 30.65 -13.36
CA GLY A 59 -11.90 30.55 -13.04
C GLY A 59 -11.05 29.88 -14.12
N SER A 60 -9.75 29.83 -13.85
CA SER A 60 -8.77 29.12 -14.69
C SER A 60 -8.16 27.90 -14.01
N VAL A 61 -7.65 27.00 -14.85
CA VAL A 61 -6.90 25.82 -14.45
C VAL A 61 -5.46 25.95 -14.93
N THR A 62 -4.50 25.76 -14.04
CA THR A 62 -3.07 25.62 -14.38
C THR A 62 -2.66 24.18 -14.18
N VAL A 63 -2.13 23.52 -15.21
CA VAL A 63 -1.76 22.10 -15.16
C VAL A 63 -0.24 21.96 -15.01
N VAL A 64 0.19 21.07 -14.10
CA VAL A 64 1.58 20.73 -13.80
C VAL A 64 1.75 19.22 -13.89
N VAL A 65 2.76 18.74 -14.62
CA VAL A 65 3.08 17.31 -14.70
C VAL A 65 4.07 16.95 -13.58
N PRO A 66 3.78 15.93 -12.73
CA PRO A 66 4.61 15.57 -11.58
C PRO A 66 5.81 14.70 -11.96
N SER A 67 6.68 15.18 -12.83
CA SER A 67 7.94 14.51 -13.14
C SER A 67 9.04 14.90 -12.15
N GLY A 68 10.22 14.28 -12.23
CA GLY A 68 11.37 14.68 -11.40
C GLY A 68 11.87 16.11 -11.64
N THR A 69 11.39 16.75 -12.71
CA THR A 69 11.54 18.19 -12.96
C THR A 69 10.17 18.74 -13.37
N PRO A 70 9.29 19.10 -12.41
CA PRO A 70 7.90 19.45 -12.71
C PRO A 70 7.75 20.48 -13.82
N GLN A 71 6.80 20.21 -14.72
CA GLN A 71 6.56 21.04 -15.90
C GLN A 71 5.18 21.67 -15.86
N VAL A 72 5.13 23.01 -15.88
CA VAL A 72 3.88 23.77 -16.03
C VAL A 72 3.47 23.77 -17.49
N MET A 73 2.30 23.19 -17.78
CA MET A 73 1.78 23.02 -19.14
C MET A 73 0.99 24.24 -19.64
N GLY A 74 0.76 25.22 -18.77
CA GLY A 74 0.05 26.46 -19.06
C GLY A 74 -1.24 26.60 -18.24
N THR A 75 -1.89 27.76 -18.44
CA THR A 75 -3.12 28.15 -17.75
C THR A 75 -4.22 28.37 -18.75
N THR A 76 -5.40 27.79 -18.51
CA THR A 76 -6.57 27.96 -19.38
C THR A 76 -7.81 28.33 -18.58
N VAL A 77 -8.61 29.25 -19.11
CA VAL A 77 -9.91 29.62 -18.53
C VAL A 77 -10.93 28.54 -18.91
N ILE A 78 -11.57 27.94 -17.91
CA ILE A 78 -12.64 26.95 -18.14
C ILE A 78 -14.04 27.49 -17.85
N GLY A 79 -14.10 28.80 -17.55
CA GLY A 79 -15.32 29.62 -17.52
C GLY A 79 -15.83 30.06 -18.89
N SER A 80 -16.87 30.89 -18.90
CA SER A 80 -17.42 31.53 -20.09
C SER A 80 -17.76 32.98 -19.81
N THR A 81 -17.54 33.87 -20.78
CA THR A 81 -17.93 35.28 -20.72
C THR A 81 -19.31 35.54 -21.34
N ALA A 82 -20.01 34.49 -21.78
CA ALA A 82 -21.32 34.60 -22.41
C ALA A 82 -22.38 35.12 -21.44
N GLN A 83 -23.17 36.08 -21.91
CA GLN A 83 -24.29 36.67 -21.17
C GLN A 83 -25.59 35.86 -21.31
N ASP A 84 -25.68 35.03 -22.35
CA ASP A 84 -26.77 34.07 -22.51
C ASP A 84 -26.48 32.81 -21.69
N ALA A 85 -27.44 32.37 -20.87
CA ALA A 85 -27.27 31.25 -19.95
C ALA A 85 -27.04 29.91 -20.68
N VAL A 86 -27.68 29.69 -21.82
CA VAL A 86 -27.53 28.45 -22.60
C VAL A 86 -26.16 28.41 -23.28
N VAL A 87 -25.72 29.54 -23.85
CA VAL A 87 -24.38 29.67 -24.43
C VAL A 87 -23.30 29.49 -23.37
N CYS A 88 -23.47 30.13 -22.21
CA CYS A 88 -22.58 30.00 -21.05
C CYS A 88 -22.40 28.54 -20.63
N GLN A 89 -23.50 27.81 -20.39
CA GLN A 89 -23.45 26.40 -19.96
C GLN A 89 -22.82 25.49 -21.02
N ASN A 90 -23.12 25.73 -22.30
CA ASN A 90 -22.52 24.97 -23.39
C ASN A 90 -21.01 25.20 -23.54
N ASP A 91 -20.56 26.44 -23.37
CA ASP A 91 -19.14 26.79 -23.40
C ASP A 91 -18.39 26.17 -22.22
N GLN A 92 -18.92 26.29 -20.99
CA GLN A 92 -18.35 25.63 -19.80
C GLN A 92 -18.25 24.11 -19.96
N ARG A 93 -19.30 23.45 -20.46
CA ARG A 93 -19.31 22.00 -20.73
C ARG A 93 -18.27 21.59 -21.78
N THR A 94 -18.14 22.39 -22.84
CA THR A 94 -17.17 22.15 -23.91
C THR A 94 -15.75 22.26 -23.37
N LYS A 95 -15.45 23.34 -22.65
CA LYS A 95 -14.14 23.57 -22.01
C LYS A 95 -13.80 22.52 -20.97
N LEU A 96 -14.76 22.12 -20.13
CA LEU A 96 -14.59 21.02 -19.17
C LEU A 96 -14.22 19.70 -19.86
N THR A 97 -14.89 19.38 -20.97
CA THR A 97 -14.59 18.19 -21.77
C THR A 97 -13.17 18.26 -22.35
N GLN A 98 -12.80 19.41 -22.90
CA GLN A 98 -11.47 19.63 -23.50
C GLN A 98 -10.35 19.52 -22.45
N ILE A 99 -10.48 20.17 -21.30
CA ILE A 99 -9.44 20.12 -20.25
C ILE A 99 -9.34 18.73 -19.64
N THR A 100 -10.46 18.03 -19.45
CA THR A 100 -10.45 16.64 -18.93
C THR A 100 -9.73 15.71 -19.91
N SER A 101 -10.05 15.80 -21.20
CA SER A 101 -9.38 15.02 -22.24
C SER A 101 -7.89 15.36 -22.34
N TYR A 102 -7.54 16.64 -22.19
CA TYR A 102 -6.16 17.09 -22.17
C TYR A 102 -5.39 16.46 -21.01
N ILE A 103 -5.89 16.57 -19.77
CA ILE A 103 -5.22 16.04 -18.59
C ILE A 103 -5.09 14.50 -18.66
N ASN A 104 -6.13 13.79 -19.09
CA ASN A 104 -6.08 12.33 -19.27
C ASN A 104 -5.05 11.89 -20.33
N GLY A 105 -4.72 12.77 -21.28
CA GLY A 105 -3.71 12.53 -22.31
C GLY A 105 -2.27 12.83 -21.87
N LEU A 106 -2.07 13.52 -20.75
CA LEU A 106 -0.75 13.94 -20.30
C LEU A 106 0.11 12.78 -19.83
N ALA A 107 1.42 12.91 -20.07
CA ALA A 107 2.45 11.99 -19.62
C ALA A 107 3.73 12.74 -19.31
N SER A 108 4.52 12.22 -18.37
CA SER A 108 5.84 12.74 -18.05
C SER A 108 6.83 12.48 -19.17
N ALA A 109 7.65 13.49 -19.47
CA ALA A 109 8.80 13.40 -20.36
C ALA A 109 10.15 13.30 -19.61
N SER A 110 10.14 13.36 -18.27
CA SER A 110 11.36 13.23 -17.44
C SER A 110 11.27 12.03 -16.50
N PRO A 111 12.42 11.39 -16.16
CA PRO A 111 12.48 10.39 -15.09
C PRO A 111 12.03 10.95 -13.75
N GLU A 112 11.74 10.02 -12.83
CA GLU A 112 11.34 10.31 -11.45
C GLU A 112 10.07 11.15 -11.32
N VAL A 113 9.60 11.34 -10.09
CA VAL A 113 8.34 12.02 -9.76
C VAL A 113 8.55 12.95 -8.59
N ASP A 114 8.14 14.22 -8.74
CA ASP A 114 8.22 15.25 -7.70
C ASP A 114 6.83 15.86 -7.44
N PHE A 115 6.11 15.33 -6.44
CA PHE A 115 4.80 15.86 -6.07
C PHE A 115 4.92 17.15 -5.26
N LEU A 116 5.94 17.29 -4.41
CA LEU A 116 6.11 18.42 -3.51
C LEU A 116 6.33 19.72 -4.30
N ALA A 117 7.26 19.71 -5.24
CA ALA A 117 7.52 20.86 -6.11
C ALA A 117 6.37 21.08 -7.12
N SER A 118 5.69 20.03 -7.57
CA SER A 118 4.52 20.18 -8.44
C SER A 118 3.34 20.86 -7.74
N ILE A 119 3.08 20.49 -6.48
CA ILE A 119 2.04 21.12 -5.66
C ILE A 119 2.39 22.58 -5.40
N ASP A 120 3.66 22.89 -5.09
CA ASP A 120 4.12 24.27 -4.91
C ASP A 120 3.95 25.10 -6.21
N GLN A 121 4.36 24.57 -7.36
CA GLN A 121 4.14 25.22 -8.66
C GLN A 121 2.65 25.42 -8.98
N ALA A 122 1.81 24.42 -8.70
CA ALA A 122 0.38 24.51 -8.91
C ALA A 122 -0.27 25.57 -7.99
N ALA A 123 0.16 25.64 -6.72
CA ALA A 123 -0.36 26.56 -5.72
C ALA A 123 -0.01 28.03 -6.01
N ARG A 124 1.20 28.31 -6.52
CA ARG A 124 1.63 29.66 -6.92
C ARG A 124 0.74 30.32 -7.97
N ASN A 125 0.00 29.53 -8.74
CA ASN A 125 -0.86 30.01 -9.83
C ASN A 125 -2.34 30.21 -9.42
N LEU A 126 -2.68 30.08 -8.13
CA LEU A 126 -4.07 30.18 -7.67
C LEU A 126 -4.61 31.61 -7.60
N GLY A 127 -3.75 32.60 -7.37
CA GLY A 127 -4.16 33.99 -7.16
C GLY A 127 -4.92 34.20 -5.84
N SER A 128 -5.71 35.27 -5.75
CA SER A 128 -6.31 35.75 -4.50
C SER A 128 -7.54 34.97 -4.01
N HIS A 129 -8.18 34.17 -4.86
CA HIS A 129 -9.40 33.42 -4.54
C HIS A 129 -9.26 31.94 -4.96
N PRO A 130 -8.46 31.14 -4.24
CA PRO A 130 -8.20 29.76 -4.62
C PRO A 130 -9.47 28.90 -4.60
N MET A 131 -9.62 28.02 -5.59
CA MET A 131 -10.51 26.87 -5.51
C MET A 131 -9.83 25.69 -4.82
N GLY A 132 -8.54 25.48 -5.08
CA GLY A 132 -7.76 24.38 -4.51
C GLY A 132 -6.63 23.93 -5.43
N VAL A 133 -5.90 22.90 -4.99
CA VAL A 133 -5.00 22.13 -5.85
C VAL A 133 -5.59 20.73 -6.01
N LEU A 134 -5.76 20.25 -7.23
CA LEU A 134 -6.20 18.89 -7.53
C LEU A 134 -4.98 18.05 -7.94
N VAL A 135 -4.72 16.96 -7.24
CA VAL A 135 -3.61 16.04 -7.51
C VAL A 135 -4.15 14.69 -7.97
N ILE A 136 -3.66 14.21 -9.11
CA ILE A 136 -3.95 12.89 -9.65
C ILE A 136 -2.65 12.10 -9.71
N GLY A 137 -2.46 11.14 -8.80
CA GLY A 137 -1.27 10.31 -8.75
C GLY A 137 -1.05 9.61 -7.42
N SER A 138 -0.05 8.73 -7.38
CA SER A 138 0.21 7.84 -6.24
C SER A 138 0.69 8.57 -4.97
N GLY A 139 1.27 9.76 -5.09
CA GLY A 139 1.95 10.43 -3.97
C GLY A 139 3.31 9.84 -3.60
N LEU A 140 3.76 8.80 -4.30
CA LEU A 140 5.12 8.25 -4.17
C LEU A 140 6.12 9.14 -4.91
N GLN A 141 6.54 10.23 -4.26
CA GLN A 141 7.65 11.07 -4.69
C GLN A 141 8.99 10.31 -4.63
N THR A 142 9.82 10.48 -5.65
CA THR A 142 11.13 9.82 -5.79
C THR A 142 12.30 10.79 -5.95
N THR A 143 12.04 12.09 -5.82
CA THR A 143 13.06 13.14 -5.77
C THR A 143 13.23 13.71 -4.36
N ASP A 144 14.43 14.23 -4.08
CA ASP A 144 14.66 15.06 -2.90
C ASP A 144 13.82 16.33 -2.95
N PRO A 145 13.38 16.87 -1.80
CA PRO A 145 13.79 16.50 -0.44
C PRO A 145 12.97 15.39 0.23
N LEU A 146 11.88 14.92 -0.39
CA LEU A 146 11.03 13.86 0.14
C LEU A 146 11.08 12.62 -0.77
N ASN A 147 12.19 11.90 -0.72
CA ASN A 147 12.41 10.75 -1.59
C ASN A 147 11.98 9.43 -0.91
N PHE A 148 10.78 8.94 -1.23
CA PHE A 148 10.28 7.67 -0.68
C PHE A 148 11.04 6.44 -1.21
N SER A 149 11.78 6.54 -2.31
CA SER A 149 12.61 5.43 -2.81
C SER A 149 13.81 5.15 -1.90
N THR A 150 14.16 6.10 -1.02
CA THR A 150 15.15 5.88 0.03
C THR A 150 14.56 5.01 1.14
N SER A 151 15.30 3.97 1.52
CA SER A 151 14.86 3.00 2.53
C SER A 151 14.38 3.66 3.82
N GLY A 152 13.24 3.20 4.34
CA GLY A 152 12.65 3.67 5.60
C GLY A 152 11.84 4.97 5.51
N VAL A 153 11.99 5.79 4.46
CA VAL A 153 11.31 7.10 4.37
C VAL A 153 9.77 6.94 4.28
N LEU A 154 9.28 5.91 3.57
CA LEU A 154 7.84 5.61 3.50
C LEU A 154 7.23 5.25 4.86
N TYR A 155 8.06 4.82 5.83
CA TYR A 155 7.66 4.41 7.17
C TYR A 155 8.12 5.40 8.25
N ALA A 156 8.68 6.55 7.85
CA ALA A 156 9.11 7.59 8.77
C ALA A 156 7.90 8.20 9.50
N ASP A 157 8.16 8.72 10.70
CA ASP A 157 7.16 9.49 11.46
C ASP A 157 6.78 10.76 10.68
N PRO A 158 5.47 10.97 10.35
CA PRO A 158 5.00 12.18 9.68
C PRO A 158 5.46 13.49 10.35
N ALA A 159 5.55 13.52 11.68
CA ALA A 159 6.01 14.71 12.41
C ALA A 159 7.49 15.01 12.16
N GLN A 160 8.34 13.98 12.06
CA GLN A 160 9.75 14.14 11.75
C GLN A 160 9.96 14.62 10.32
N VAL A 161 9.21 14.06 9.36
CA VAL A 161 9.24 14.50 7.96
C VAL A 161 8.89 15.98 7.84
N VAL A 162 7.79 16.40 8.47
CA VAL A 162 7.39 17.82 8.49
C VAL A 162 8.43 18.70 9.17
N SER A 163 9.00 18.24 10.29
CA SER A 163 10.03 19.00 11.01
C SER A 163 11.27 19.26 10.14
N ASP A 164 11.76 18.24 9.41
CA ASP A 164 12.89 18.41 8.49
C ASP A 164 12.56 19.44 7.40
N LEU A 165 11.46 19.24 6.67
CA LEU A 165 11.04 20.13 5.59
C LEU A 165 10.82 21.56 6.08
N THR A 166 10.23 21.74 7.26
CA THR A 166 10.00 23.06 7.86
C THR A 166 11.31 23.74 8.22
N SER A 167 12.22 23.04 8.89
CA SER A 167 13.51 23.59 9.33
C SER A 167 14.39 24.07 8.17
N ARG A 168 14.20 23.48 6.99
CA ARG A 168 14.91 23.79 5.75
C ARG A 168 14.14 24.74 4.83
N GLY A 169 12.92 25.14 5.19
CA GLY A 169 12.08 26.02 4.36
C GLY A 169 11.61 25.39 3.05
N LEU A 170 11.35 24.08 3.05
CA LEU A 170 11.04 23.28 1.86
C LEU A 170 9.56 22.92 1.71
N LEU A 171 8.69 23.48 2.56
CA LEU A 171 7.24 23.32 2.42
C LEU A 171 6.69 24.23 1.32
N PRO A 172 5.63 23.82 0.60
CA PRO A 172 4.91 24.72 -0.30
C PRO A 172 4.41 25.97 0.43
N THR A 173 4.58 27.13 -0.19
CA THR A 173 4.36 28.42 0.51
C THR A 173 2.97 29.01 0.31
N ASP A 174 2.27 28.62 -0.78
CA ASP A 174 0.97 29.18 -1.17
C ASP A 174 -0.23 28.27 -0.81
N LEU A 175 -0.10 27.43 0.22
CA LEU A 175 -1.17 26.52 0.64
C LEU A 175 -2.04 27.05 1.80
N LYS A 176 -1.77 28.24 2.33
CA LYS A 176 -2.55 28.79 3.45
C LYS A 176 -4.03 28.94 3.08
N GLY A 177 -4.90 28.16 3.74
CA GLY A 177 -6.35 28.15 3.48
C GLY A 177 -6.75 27.43 2.18
N VAL A 178 -5.80 26.77 1.50
CA VAL A 178 -6.03 26.01 0.26
C VAL A 178 -6.34 24.56 0.60
N THR A 179 -7.35 23.99 -0.09
CA THR A 179 -7.60 22.54 -0.05
C THR A 179 -6.83 21.86 -1.17
N VAL A 180 -6.09 20.81 -0.83
CA VAL A 180 -5.44 19.89 -1.76
C VAL A 180 -6.34 18.66 -1.90
N TYR A 181 -7.05 18.57 -3.02
CA TYR A 181 -7.86 17.40 -3.38
C TYR A 181 -6.94 16.36 -4.01
N TRP A 182 -6.97 15.11 -3.55
CA TRP A 182 -6.04 14.09 -4.02
C TRP A 182 -6.74 12.79 -4.42
N SER A 183 -6.55 12.37 -5.67
CA SER A 183 -6.99 11.08 -6.20
C SER A 183 -5.82 10.13 -6.43
N GLY A 184 -6.01 8.86 -6.10
CA GLY A 184 -5.04 7.78 -6.38
C GLY A 184 -3.92 7.62 -5.35
N MET A 185 -4.06 8.18 -4.13
CA MET A 185 -3.05 8.09 -3.07
C MET A 185 -2.68 6.62 -2.77
N GLY A 186 -1.42 6.26 -3.03
CA GLY A 186 -0.88 4.92 -2.84
C GLY A 186 -1.35 3.87 -3.85
N ASP A 187 -2.05 4.28 -4.91
CA ASP A 187 -2.43 3.41 -6.02
C ASP A 187 -1.30 3.39 -7.06
N VAL A 188 -0.84 2.19 -7.38
CA VAL A 188 0.41 1.95 -8.12
C VAL A 188 0.19 0.94 -9.24
N ALA A 189 1.09 0.93 -10.21
CA ALA A 189 1.12 -0.02 -11.31
C ALA A 189 2.57 -0.24 -11.78
N GLY A 190 2.77 -0.91 -12.92
CA GLY A 190 4.11 -1.05 -13.52
C GLY A 190 5.06 -1.86 -12.64
N ALA A 191 6.27 -1.34 -12.41
CA ALA A 191 7.31 -2.02 -11.63
C ALA A 191 7.18 -1.79 -10.11
N GLN A 192 6.25 -0.93 -9.67
CA GLN A 192 6.03 -0.66 -8.26
C GLN A 192 5.25 -1.79 -7.61
N THR A 193 5.81 -2.34 -6.53
CA THR A 193 5.10 -3.32 -5.69
C THR A 193 3.90 -2.63 -5.05
N PRO A 194 2.71 -3.27 -5.06
CA PRO A 194 1.54 -2.75 -4.36
C PRO A 194 1.84 -2.40 -2.91
N LEU A 195 1.38 -1.22 -2.47
CA LEU A 195 1.56 -0.82 -1.09
C LEU A 195 0.71 -1.69 -0.16
N THR A 196 1.29 -2.01 0.99
CA THR A 196 0.56 -2.63 2.11
C THR A 196 -0.37 -1.59 2.76
N ILE A 197 -1.36 -2.05 3.54
CA ILE A 197 -2.28 -1.14 4.26
C ILE A 197 -1.49 -0.16 5.16
N PRO A 198 -0.51 -0.59 5.97
CA PRO A 198 0.30 0.33 6.79
C PRO A 198 1.08 1.34 5.96
N ALA A 199 1.69 0.90 4.85
CA ALA A 199 2.47 1.78 3.98
C ALA A 199 1.60 2.89 3.36
N ARG A 200 0.43 2.53 2.83
CA ARG A 200 -0.55 3.50 2.29
C ARG A 200 -1.08 4.46 3.36
N SER A 201 -1.35 3.93 4.56
CA SER A 201 -1.78 4.74 5.69
C SER A 201 -0.71 5.75 6.10
N ASN A 202 0.56 5.34 6.16
CA ASN A 202 1.64 6.25 6.54
C ASN A 202 1.92 7.29 5.45
N LEU A 203 1.89 6.89 4.17
CA LEU A 203 1.96 7.84 3.05
C LEU A 203 0.90 8.94 3.16
N THR A 204 -0.34 8.55 3.44
CA THR A 204 -1.45 9.49 3.65
C THR A 204 -1.18 10.40 4.84
N ALA A 205 -0.67 9.85 5.95
CA ALA A 205 -0.36 10.63 7.15
C ALA A 205 0.77 11.65 6.89
N ILE A 206 1.82 11.26 6.16
CA ILE A 206 2.92 12.14 5.75
C ILE A 206 2.38 13.30 4.91
N TRP A 207 1.64 13.04 3.83
CA TRP A 207 1.08 14.10 2.99
C TRP A 207 0.08 14.99 3.74
N THR A 208 -0.74 14.41 4.63
CA THR A 208 -1.64 15.17 5.50
C THR A 208 -0.86 16.14 6.38
N ALA A 209 0.22 15.67 6.99
CA ALA A 209 1.07 16.47 7.86
C ALA A 209 1.78 17.59 7.07
N ILE A 210 2.31 17.31 5.88
CA ILE A 210 2.97 18.28 4.99
C ILE A 210 1.99 19.38 4.58
N VAL A 211 0.83 19.00 4.04
CA VAL A 211 -0.19 19.96 3.59
C VAL A 211 -0.68 20.81 4.75
N LYS A 212 -0.90 20.21 5.93
CA LYS A 212 -1.30 20.93 7.14
C LYS A 212 -0.21 21.92 7.61
N ALA A 213 1.05 21.52 7.61
CA ALA A 213 2.16 22.37 8.02
C ALA A 213 2.36 23.56 7.06
N ALA A 214 2.07 23.36 5.77
CA ALA A 214 2.00 24.42 4.77
C ALA A 214 0.74 25.32 4.89
N GLY A 215 -0.13 25.07 5.87
CA GLY A 215 -1.35 25.85 6.14
C GLY A 215 -2.57 25.44 5.31
N GLY A 216 -2.50 24.33 4.58
CA GLY A 216 -3.57 23.79 3.77
C GLY A 216 -4.38 22.68 4.45
N THR A 217 -5.32 22.11 3.70
CA THR A 217 -6.11 20.93 4.11
C THR A 217 -6.02 19.86 3.02
N LEU A 218 -5.67 18.62 3.38
CA LEU A 218 -5.72 17.50 2.45
C LEU A 218 -7.13 16.90 2.45
N SER A 219 -7.69 16.70 1.26
CA SER A 219 -8.97 16.01 1.03
C SER A 219 -8.76 14.87 0.04
N LEU A 220 -8.81 13.62 0.51
CA LEU A 220 -8.75 12.47 -0.38
C LEU A 220 -10.07 12.32 -1.15
N LEU A 221 -9.96 12.07 -2.44
CA LEU A 221 -11.08 11.73 -3.31
C LEU A 221 -11.37 10.22 -3.20
N PRO A 222 -12.65 9.81 -3.21
CA PRO A 222 -13.03 8.46 -2.82
C PRO A 222 -12.73 7.38 -3.88
N GLU A 223 -12.60 7.76 -5.15
CA GLU A 223 -12.35 6.82 -6.24
C GLU A 223 -10.86 6.43 -6.31
N PRO A 224 -10.53 5.13 -6.18
CA PRO A 224 -9.15 4.68 -6.36
C PRO A 224 -8.74 4.77 -7.84
N ALA A 225 -7.45 5.00 -8.07
CA ALA A 225 -6.87 4.82 -9.40
C ALA A 225 -6.63 3.32 -9.66
N SER A 226 -6.89 2.87 -10.88
CA SER A 226 -6.72 1.46 -11.25
C SER A 226 -6.32 1.33 -12.72
N GLY A 227 -5.84 0.14 -13.10
CA GLY A 227 -5.37 -0.15 -14.44
C GLY A 227 -3.85 -0.23 -14.55
N ALA A 228 -3.37 -0.43 -15.77
CA ALA A 228 -1.94 -0.58 -16.04
C ALA A 228 -1.22 0.78 -16.06
N ALA A 229 0.11 0.74 -15.91
CA ALA A 229 0.95 1.89 -16.22
C ALA A 229 1.06 2.08 -17.75
N ARG A 230 1.25 3.33 -18.18
CA ARG A 230 1.51 3.64 -19.59
C ARG A 230 2.89 3.11 -19.99
N SER A 231 2.97 2.44 -21.14
CA SER A 231 4.24 1.94 -21.68
C SER A 231 5.11 3.06 -22.26
N GLY A 232 6.43 2.85 -22.29
CA GLY A 232 7.39 3.74 -22.94
C GLY A 232 7.65 5.07 -22.22
N LEU A 233 7.22 5.20 -20.96
CA LEU A 233 7.51 6.39 -20.16
C LEU A 233 8.93 6.33 -19.56
N PRO A 234 9.53 7.49 -19.25
CA PRO A 234 10.77 7.56 -18.49
C PRO A 234 10.69 6.80 -17.17
N ALA A 235 11.81 6.22 -16.76
CA ALA A 235 11.89 5.40 -15.55
C ALA A 235 11.61 6.23 -14.29
N VAL A 236 10.94 5.59 -13.32
CA VAL A 236 10.72 6.10 -11.97
C VAL A 236 11.23 5.04 -11.03
N SER A 237 12.00 5.44 -10.01
CA SER A 237 12.53 4.52 -9.02
C SER A 237 11.38 3.84 -8.25
N ALA A 238 11.47 2.53 -8.05
CA ALA A 238 10.47 1.81 -7.25
C ALA A 238 10.71 2.10 -5.77
N VAL A 239 9.65 2.47 -5.06
CA VAL A 239 9.65 2.69 -3.62
C VAL A 239 9.65 1.33 -2.91
N PRO A 240 10.62 1.05 -2.01
CA PRO A 240 10.63 -0.18 -1.23
C PRO A 240 9.38 -0.31 -0.34
N VAL A 241 8.73 -1.47 -0.41
CA VAL A 241 7.59 -1.82 0.46
C VAL A 241 8.02 -2.96 1.37
N GLU A 242 7.99 -2.74 2.67
CA GLU A 242 8.27 -3.79 3.65
C GLU A 242 7.20 -4.88 3.56
N ALA A 243 7.64 -6.13 3.57
CA ALA A 243 6.72 -7.25 3.67
C ALA A 243 6.02 -7.22 5.03
N VAL A 244 4.69 -7.26 5.04
CA VAL A 244 3.94 -7.50 6.27
C VAL A 244 4.14 -8.96 6.64
N GLN A 245 5.12 -9.22 7.50
CA GLN A 245 5.31 -10.54 8.09
C GLN A 245 4.12 -10.82 9.00
N THR A 246 3.48 -11.98 8.83
CA THR A 246 2.56 -12.49 9.84
C THR A 246 3.37 -12.69 11.12
N LYS A 247 3.12 -11.87 12.15
CA LYS A 247 3.77 -12.05 13.45
C LYS A 247 3.34 -13.39 14.01
N THR A 248 4.29 -14.32 14.15
CA THR A 248 4.03 -15.60 14.80
C THR A 248 3.59 -15.35 16.24
N ASP A 249 2.48 -15.96 16.65
CA ASP A 249 1.96 -15.87 18.00
C ASP A 249 2.79 -16.74 18.94
N TRP A 250 3.86 -16.15 19.47
CA TRP A 250 4.74 -16.78 20.45
C TRP A 250 4.12 -16.89 21.85
N THR A 251 2.82 -16.61 22.04
CA THR A 251 2.11 -16.97 23.28
C THR A 251 1.68 -18.43 23.31
N LYS A 252 1.84 -19.15 22.19
CA LYS A 252 1.50 -20.57 22.03
C LYS A 252 2.69 -21.38 21.46
N PRO A 253 2.68 -22.71 21.57
CA PRO A 253 3.73 -23.55 21.01
C PRO A 253 3.59 -23.61 19.49
N ILE A 254 4.71 -23.52 18.78
CA ILE A 254 4.75 -23.69 17.33
C ILE A 254 5.11 -25.14 17.03
N VAL A 255 4.22 -25.87 16.37
CA VAL A 255 4.42 -27.28 16.00
C VAL A 255 4.90 -27.38 14.57
N ILE A 256 6.09 -27.93 14.37
CA ILE A 256 6.65 -28.30 13.07
C ILE A 256 6.50 -29.81 12.90
N ARG A 257 5.73 -30.24 11.91
CA ARG A 257 5.41 -31.66 11.73
C ARG A 257 6.53 -32.40 11.03
N ASN A 258 6.62 -33.71 11.23
CA ASN A 258 7.55 -34.53 10.46
C ASN A 258 7.26 -34.52 8.95
N SER A 259 6.02 -34.25 8.51
CA SER A 259 5.70 -34.05 7.08
C SER A 259 6.45 -32.87 6.45
N ASP A 260 6.88 -31.92 7.27
CA ASP A 260 7.55 -30.69 6.82
C ASP A 260 9.07 -30.88 6.87
N LEU A 261 9.60 -31.39 7.98
CA LEU A 261 11.04 -31.64 8.20
C LEU A 261 11.56 -32.91 7.53
N LEU A 262 10.68 -33.89 7.30
CA LEU A 262 10.95 -35.18 6.68
C LEU A 262 12.15 -35.94 7.31
N PHE A 263 12.11 -36.27 8.60
CA PHE A 263 13.14 -37.13 9.18
C PHE A 263 13.10 -38.54 8.57
N THR A 264 14.29 -39.10 8.28
CA THR A 264 14.41 -40.53 7.96
C THR A 264 13.96 -41.34 9.17
N LYS A 265 13.16 -42.38 8.92
CA LYS A 265 12.62 -43.28 9.95
C LYS A 265 13.70 -43.72 10.94
N ASP A 266 13.38 -43.68 12.23
CA ASP A 266 14.24 -44.06 13.36
C ASP A 266 15.57 -43.30 13.47
N THR A 267 15.69 -42.14 12.81
CA THR A 267 16.87 -41.27 12.87
C THR A 267 16.51 -39.81 13.14
N ALA A 268 17.55 -38.99 13.35
CA ALA A 268 17.48 -37.54 13.42
C ALA A 268 17.98 -36.85 12.13
N THR A 269 18.17 -37.61 11.05
CA THR A 269 18.63 -37.09 9.77
C THR A 269 17.44 -36.64 8.93
N PHE A 270 17.50 -35.45 8.33
CA PHE A 270 16.52 -35.01 7.33
C PHE A 270 16.73 -35.80 6.04
N SER A 271 15.67 -36.45 5.55
CA SER A 271 15.69 -37.13 4.26
C SER A 271 15.76 -36.15 3.08
N ASP A 272 15.28 -34.91 3.27
CA ASP A 272 15.46 -33.78 2.36
C ASP A 272 15.97 -32.56 3.14
N GLN A 273 17.28 -32.36 3.09
CA GLN A 273 17.93 -31.27 3.81
C GLN A 273 17.53 -29.88 3.28
N ALA A 274 17.30 -29.74 1.97
CA ALA A 274 16.96 -28.46 1.36
C ALA A 274 15.54 -28.03 1.75
N LYS A 275 14.59 -28.97 1.74
CA LYS A 275 13.23 -28.71 2.22
C LYS A 275 13.21 -28.36 3.71
N ALA A 276 13.92 -29.12 4.55
CA ALA A 276 14.02 -28.83 5.97
C ALA A 276 14.63 -27.44 6.22
N GLN A 277 15.66 -27.04 5.47
CA GLN A 277 16.24 -25.69 5.54
C GLN A 277 15.26 -24.61 5.10
N SER A 278 14.46 -24.84 4.06
CA SER A 278 13.43 -23.89 3.61
C SER A 278 12.38 -23.66 4.70
N VAL A 279 11.81 -24.74 5.25
CA VAL A 279 10.80 -24.69 6.32
C VAL A 279 11.34 -23.96 7.55
N LEU A 280 12.57 -24.27 7.97
CA LEU A 280 13.19 -23.61 9.12
C LEU A 280 13.58 -22.16 8.83
N GLY A 281 13.96 -21.84 7.59
CA GLY A 281 14.29 -20.49 7.14
C GLY A 281 13.12 -19.53 7.24
N GLU A 282 11.90 -20.00 6.94
CA GLU A 282 10.66 -19.23 7.11
C GLU A 282 10.41 -18.82 8.57
N LEU A 283 10.91 -19.59 9.54
CA LEU A 283 10.75 -19.30 10.95
C LEU A 283 11.79 -18.32 11.51
N VAL A 284 12.95 -18.17 10.86
CA VAL A 284 14.06 -17.34 11.36
C VAL A 284 13.64 -15.90 11.67
N PRO A 285 12.98 -15.15 10.76
CA PRO A 285 12.55 -13.79 11.06
C PRO A 285 11.62 -13.71 12.28
N SER A 286 10.75 -14.72 12.45
CA SER A 286 9.83 -14.76 13.59
C SER A 286 10.52 -15.07 14.92
N ILE A 287 11.58 -15.89 14.89
CA ILE A 287 12.44 -16.19 16.05
C ILE A 287 13.21 -14.94 16.46
N GLU A 288 13.78 -14.23 15.51
CA GLU A 288 14.50 -12.97 15.75
C GLU A 288 13.56 -11.90 16.32
N GLN A 289 12.36 -11.78 15.77
CA GLN A 289 11.35 -10.84 16.26
C GLN A 289 10.86 -11.17 17.68
N ASN A 290 10.80 -12.46 18.05
CA ASN A 290 10.42 -12.87 19.42
C ASN A 290 11.39 -12.31 20.46
N GLY A 291 12.70 -12.29 20.15
CA GLY A 291 13.73 -11.72 21.02
C GLY A 291 13.90 -12.42 22.38
N GLN A 292 13.22 -13.55 22.61
CA GLN A 292 13.30 -14.35 23.83
C GLN A 292 13.93 -15.73 23.54
N PRO A 293 14.58 -16.37 24.52
CA PRO A 293 15.06 -17.74 24.38
C PRO A 293 13.92 -18.71 24.01
N ILE A 294 14.24 -19.67 23.15
CA ILE A 294 13.32 -20.69 22.66
C ILE A 294 13.80 -22.08 23.07
N THR A 295 12.86 -22.93 23.46
CA THR A 295 13.09 -24.36 23.64
C THR A 295 12.57 -25.13 22.44
N VAL A 296 13.45 -25.87 21.78
CA VAL A 296 13.15 -26.81 20.68
C VAL A 296 12.93 -28.18 21.31
N THR A 297 11.69 -28.66 21.32
CA THR A 297 11.31 -29.94 21.93
C THR A 297 10.97 -30.97 20.86
N GLY A 298 11.72 -32.05 20.78
CA GLY A 298 11.37 -33.17 19.92
C GLY A 298 10.33 -34.06 20.58
N THR A 299 9.43 -34.62 19.76
CA THR A 299 8.44 -35.63 20.14
C THR A 299 8.59 -36.87 19.26
N ALA A 300 8.07 -38.00 19.72
CA ALA A 300 8.11 -39.27 18.99
C ALA A 300 6.75 -39.96 19.03
N SER A 301 6.53 -40.83 18.04
CA SER A 301 5.48 -41.84 18.10
C SER A 301 5.82 -42.91 19.14
N LYS A 302 4.81 -43.62 19.63
CA LYS A 302 5.01 -44.74 20.55
C LYS A 302 5.38 -46.01 19.81
N ASP A 303 4.78 -46.27 18.64
CA ASP A 303 5.11 -47.41 17.76
C ASP A 303 5.20 -48.78 18.50
N GLN A 304 4.31 -48.97 19.47
CA GLN A 304 4.25 -50.14 20.38
C GLN A 304 5.42 -50.31 21.36
N ALA A 305 6.24 -49.29 21.56
CA ALA A 305 7.27 -49.27 22.59
C ALA A 305 6.66 -49.49 23.99
N THR A 306 7.33 -50.31 24.81
CA THR A 306 6.95 -50.60 26.20
C THR A 306 7.56 -49.63 27.20
N ASP A 307 8.59 -48.88 26.80
CA ASP A 307 9.23 -47.82 27.57
C ASP A 307 9.53 -46.60 26.67
N ASN A 308 9.73 -45.42 27.27
CA ASN A 308 9.91 -44.15 26.53
C ASN A 308 11.39 -43.74 26.41
N THR A 309 12.34 -44.60 26.83
CA THR A 309 13.74 -44.20 27.01
C THR A 309 14.42 -43.97 25.65
N ALA A 310 14.20 -44.90 24.71
CA ALA A 310 14.72 -44.79 23.36
C ALA A 310 14.09 -43.61 22.60
N ASP A 311 12.78 -43.40 22.75
CA ASP A 311 12.02 -42.34 22.08
C ASP A 311 12.38 -40.94 22.62
N THR A 312 12.62 -40.82 23.92
CA THR A 312 13.15 -39.60 24.54
C THR A 312 14.53 -39.25 23.97
N ALA A 313 15.42 -40.24 23.86
CA ALA A 313 16.75 -40.01 23.29
C ALA A 313 16.72 -39.66 21.80
N LEU A 314 15.87 -40.32 21.01
CA LEU A 314 15.72 -40.04 19.58
C LEU A 314 15.10 -38.67 19.33
N SER A 315 14.06 -38.33 20.07
CA SER A 315 13.39 -37.03 19.96
C SER A 315 14.31 -35.87 20.37
N LEU A 316 15.16 -36.04 21.39
CA LEU A 316 16.21 -35.07 21.70
C LEU A 316 17.19 -34.87 20.53
N LYS A 317 17.67 -35.96 19.91
CA LYS A 317 18.55 -35.86 18.73
C LYS A 317 17.90 -35.11 17.57
N ARG A 318 16.59 -35.28 17.37
CA ARG A 318 15.82 -34.52 16.36
C ARG A 318 15.75 -33.03 16.70
N ALA A 319 15.54 -32.70 17.97
CA ALA A 319 15.58 -31.31 18.43
C ALA A 319 16.97 -30.69 18.20
N ASP A 320 18.04 -31.43 18.49
CA ASP A 320 19.42 -31.00 18.23
C ASP A 320 19.70 -30.77 16.74
N ALA A 321 19.18 -31.64 15.86
CA ALA A 321 19.29 -31.47 14.41
C ALA A 321 18.58 -30.19 13.92
N VAL A 322 17.39 -29.89 14.45
CA VAL A 322 16.67 -28.64 14.16
C VAL A 322 17.42 -27.42 14.69
N LYS A 323 17.93 -27.47 15.93
CA LYS A 323 18.78 -26.40 16.49
C LYS A 323 19.99 -26.15 15.60
N ALA A 324 20.69 -27.19 15.18
CA ALA A 324 21.86 -27.06 14.30
C ALA A 324 21.51 -26.43 12.94
N ALA A 325 20.35 -26.78 12.37
CA ALA A 325 19.87 -26.17 11.14
C ALA A 325 19.51 -24.68 11.31
N LEU A 326 18.80 -24.30 12.39
CA LEU A 326 18.48 -22.91 12.70
C LEU A 326 19.73 -22.07 12.94
N VAL A 327 20.74 -22.61 13.63
CA VAL A 327 22.03 -21.94 13.82
C VAL A 327 22.74 -21.68 12.49
N LYS A 328 22.73 -22.64 11.56
CA LYS A 328 23.30 -22.45 10.21
C LYS A 328 22.58 -21.36 9.41
N LEU A 329 21.30 -21.12 9.72
CA LEU A 329 20.48 -20.06 9.10
C LEU A 329 20.62 -18.70 9.79
N GLY A 330 21.44 -18.58 10.85
CA GLY A 330 21.79 -17.31 11.49
C GLY A 330 21.22 -17.11 12.90
N VAL A 331 20.39 -18.02 13.41
CA VAL A 331 19.85 -17.89 14.78
C VAL A 331 20.97 -18.08 15.81
N SER A 332 21.08 -17.17 16.77
CA SER A 332 22.10 -17.28 17.83
C SER A 332 21.96 -18.59 18.62
N PRO A 333 23.03 -19.39 18.78
CA PRO A 333 22.99 -20.63 19.57
C PRO A 333 22.56 -20.43 21.03
N SER A 334 22.84 -19.25 21.60
CA SER A 334 22.47 -18.90 22.98
C SER A 334 20.96 -18.71 23.16
N MET A 335 20.22 -18.48 22.06
CA MET A 335 18.77 -18.32 22.05
C MET A 335 18.03 -19.66 21.95
N LEU A 336 18.74 -20.78 21.76
CA LEU A 336 18.15 -22.08 21.49
C LEU A 336 18.56 -23.12 22.53
N THR A 337 17.59 -23.72 23.18
CA THR A 337 17.77 -24.91 24.03
C THR A 337 17.01 -26.09 23.43
N THR A 338 17.43 -27.32 23.75
CA THR A 338 16.83 -28.53 23.18
C THR A 338 16.34 -29.47 24.28
N ALA A 339 15.22 -30.12 24.01
CA ALA A 339 14.62 -31.14 24.87
C ALA A 339 14.06 -32.29 24.01
N GLY A 340 13.97 -33.49 24.58
CA GLY A 340 13.25 -34.62 24.02
C GLY A 340 12.29 -35.16 25.05
N VAL A 341 11.06 -35.44 24.64
CA VAL A 341 10.01 -35.98 25.54
C VAL A 341 9.49 -37.35 25.08
N GLY A 342 9.96 -37.82 23.91
CA GLY A 342 9.45 -39.03 23.28
C GLY A 342 7.94 -38.93 23.07
N TYR A 343 7.20 -39.93 23.53
CA TYR A 343 5.73 -39.96 23.47
C TYR A 343 5.04 -39.51 24.77
N ASP A 344 5.79 -39.05 25.79
CA ASP A 344 5.23 -38.63 27.08
C ASP A 344 5.05 -37.11 27.14
N TRP A 345 3.99 -36.63 26.49
CA TRP A 345 3.62 -35.21 26.48
C TRP A 345 2.12 -35.01 26.23
N CYS A 346 1.59 -33.87 26.66
CA CYS A 346 0.15 -33.58 26.69
C CYS A 346 -0.59 -33.64 25.35
N GLY A 347 0.10 -33.39 24.23
CA GLY A 347 -0.52 -33.41 22.90
C GLY A 347 -0.33 -34.72 22.16
N TRP A 348 0.27 -35.73 22.80
CA TRP A 348 0.36 -37.07 22.24
C TRP A 348 -1.04 -37.68 22.06
N LYS A 349 -1.28 -38.29 20.90
CA LYS A 349 -2.53 -38.98 20.60
C LYS A 349 -2.30 -40.47 20.51
N SER A 350 -3.22 -41.26 21.06
CA SER A 350 -3.16 -42.72 20.93
C SER A 350 -3.13 -43.14 19.47
N GLU A 351 -2.08 -43.83 19.07
CA GLU A 351 -1.87 -44.34 17.70
C GLU A 351 -2.69 -45.60 17.44
N THR A 352 -3.22 -46.21 18.49
CA THR A 352 -4.05 -47.42 18.43
C THR A 352 -5.44 -47.11 18.94
N ASP A 353 -6.47 -47.52 18.20
CA ASP A 353 -7.87 -47.37 18.61
C ASP A 353 -8.32 -48.47 19.58
N ALA A 354 -9.57 -48.39 20.05
CA ALA A 354 -10.14 -49.35 20.99
C ALA A 354 -10.25 -50.79 20.43
N ALA A 355 -10.16 -50.97 19.10
CA ALA A 355 -10.17 -52.27 18.45
C ALA A 355 -8.75 -52.82 18.20
N GLY A 356 -7.71 -52.11 18.62
CA GLY A 356 -6.32 -52.52 18.42
C GLY A 356 -5.74 -52.15 17.05
N LYS A 357 -6.43 -51.33 16.24
CA LYS A 357 -5.95 -50.92 14.93
C LYS A 357 -5.00 -49.73 15.04
N TYR A 358 -3.79 -49.89 14.49
CA TYR A 358 -2.76 -48.85 14.45
C TYR A 358 -2.97 -47.83 13.31
N SER A 359 -2.58 -46.58 13.55
CA SER A 359 -2.73 -45.44 12.62
C SER A 359 -1.39 -44.75 12.35
N ASP A 360 -0.82 -45.00 11.18
CA ASP A 360 0.39 -44.32 10.69
C ASP A 360 0.24 -42.80 10.66
N ALA A 361 -0.96 -42.30 10.36
CA ALA A 361 -1.25 -40.87 10.28
C ALA A 361 -1.24 -40.18 11.66
N LEU A 362 -1.59 -40.91 12.73
CA LEU A 362 -1.48 -40.39 14.10
C LEU A 362 -0.04 -40.47 14.60
N ALA A 363 0.66 -41.56 14.28
CA ALA A 363 2.07 -41.70 14.60
C ALA A 363 2.89 -40.59 13.91
N GLU A 364 2.57 -40.24 12.66
CA GLU A 364 3.20 -39.13 11.95
C GLU A 364 2.94 -37.78 12.60
N GLN A 365 1.75 -37.56 13.19
CA GLN A 365 1.46 -36.33 13.94
C GLN A 365 2.23 -36.28 15.27
N ASN A 366 2.38 -37.41 15.95
CA ASN A 366 3.15 -37.51 17.19
C ASN A 366 4.67 -37.36 16.95
N ARG A 367 5.13 -37.52 15.72
CA ARG A 367 6.48 -37.17 15.29
C ARG A 367 6.53 -35.69 14.90
N SER A 368 6.82 -34.83 15.86
CA SER A 368 6.92 -33.40 15.63
C SER A 368 8.10 -32.77 16.38
N VAL A 369 8.46 -31.55 15.98
CA VAL A 369 9.36 -30.68 16.74
C VAL A 369 8.58 -29.43 17.12
N ILE A 370 8.58 -29.09 18.41
CA ILE A 370 7.75 -28.02 18.99
C ILE A 370 8.66 -26.92 19.53
N LEU A 371 8.43 -25.68 19.11
CA LEU A 371 9.16 -24.50 19.58
C LEU A 371 8.30 -23.75 20.59
N THR A 372 8.88 -23.43 21.75
CA THR A 372 8.22 -22.66 22.82
C THR A 372 9.08 -21.47 23.22
N SER A 373 8.48 -20.29 23.37
CA SER A 373 9.14 -19.10 23.90
C SER A 373 9.28 -19.18 25.41
N ALA A 374 10.18 -18.38 26.00
CA ALA A 374 10.31 -18.26 27.44
C ALA A 374 8.95 -17.94 28.11
N GLY A 375 8.57 -18.74 29.10
CA GLY A 375 7.29 -18.61 29.82
C GLY A 375 6.09 -19.30 29.15
N VAL A 376 6.26 -19.87 27.95
CA VAL A 376 5.20 -20.65 27.28
C VAL A 376 5.39 -22.13 27.58
N SER A 377 4.35 -22.77 28.11
CA SER A 377 4.38 -24.21 28.35
C SER A 377 4.21 -24.97 27.03
N LEU A 378 4.83 -26.14 26.92
CA LEU A 378 4.64 -27.09 25.80
C LEU A 378 3.15 -27.44 25.56
N CYS A 379 2.31 -27.21 26.57
CA CYS A 379 0.93 -27.66 26.70
C CYS A 379 -0.06 -26.52 26.93
N SER A 380 0.20 -25.34 26.34
CA SER A 380 -0.60 -24.12 26.55
C SER A 380 -1.95 -24.12 25.85
#